data_AF-A0A930T7J7-F1
#
_entry.id   AF-A0A930T7J7-F1
#
_cell.length_a   1.000
_cell.length_b   1.000
_cell.length_c   1.000
_cell.angle_alpha   90.00
_cell.angle_beta   90.00
_cell.angle_gamma   90.00
#
_symmetry.space_group_name_H-M   'P 1'
#
loop_
_entity.id
_entity.type
_entity.pdbx_description
1 polymer ?
#
loop_
_entity_poly.entity_id
_entity_poly.type
_entity_poly.pdbx_seq_one_letter_code
_entity_poly.pdbx_strand_id
1 'polypeptide(L)' 'MEFATSLSNLEPATVMILAVSAVVIIITGASIYTSFGPPSKELADPFDDHED' A
#
# COMPACT_ATOMS: atom_id res chain seq x y z
N MET A 1 2.58 8.97 -23.13
CA MET A 1 3.41 8.11 -24.01
C MET A 1 4.89 8.27 -23.71
N GLU A 2 5.36 9.49 -23.44
CA GLU A 2 6.75 9.80 -23.03
C GLU A 2 7.25 9.03 -21.80
N PHE A 3 6.41 8.84 -20.78
CA PHE A 3 6.77 8.09 -19.56
C PHE A 3 7.08 6.61 -19.83
N ALA A 4 6.31 5.96 -20.71
CA ALA A 4 6.52 4.56 -21.07
C ALA A 4 7.80 4.37 -21.90
N THR A 5 8.10 5.32 -22.79
CA THR A 5 9.34 5.35 -23.57
C THR A 5 10.56 5.62 -22.68
N SER A 6 10.40 6.38 -21.59
CA SER A 6 11.45 6.57 -20.57
C SER A 6 11.76 5.25 -19.87
N LEU A 7 10.75 4.47 -19.47
CA LEU A 7 10.94 3.16 -18.84
C LEU A 7 11.69 2.16 -19.74
N SER A 8 11.42 2.14 -21.05
CA SER A 8 12.09 1.23 -21.98
C SER A 8 13.57 1.53 -22.21
N ASN A 9 14.04 2.72 -21.83
CA ASN A 9 15.46 3.12 -21.92
C ASN A 9 16.21 3.02 -20.57
N LEU A 10 15.53 2.61 -19.50
CA LEU A 10 16.16 2.42 -18.19
C LEU A 10 16.92 1.10 -18.13
N GLU A 11 18.01 1.07 -17.36
CA GLU A 11 18.73 -0.16 -17.06
C GLU A 11 17.79 -1.15 -16.34
N PRO A 12 17.80 -2.46 -16.71
CA PRO A 12 16.94 -3.45 -16.09
C PRO A 12 17.02 -3.49 -14.55
N ALA A 13 18.20 -3.25 -13.97
CA ALA A 13 18.38 -3.18 -12.52
C ALA A 13 17.57 -2.04 -11.89
N THR A 14 17.57 -0.86 -12.51
CA THR A 14 16.79 0.30 -12.07
C THR A 14 15.29 0.03 -12.12
N VAL A 15 14.82 -0.62 -13.19
CA VAL A 15 13.40 -1.00 -13.32
C VAL A 15 13.00 -1.99 -12.21
N MET A 16 13.85 -2.98 -11.93
CA MET A 16 13.62 -3.93 -10.83
C MET A 16 13.54 -3.25 -9.47
N ILE A 17 14.49 -2.34 -9.17
CA ILE A 17 14.51 -1.62 -7.89
C ILE A 17 13.25 -0.76 -7.72
N LEU A 18 12.84 -0.05 -8.77
CA LEU A 18 11.62 0.77 -8.73
C LEU A 18 10.37 -0.09 -8.56
N ALA A 19 10.29 -1.24 -9.23
CA ALA A 19 9.16 -2.16 -9.09
C ALA A 19 9.04 -2.69 -7.66
N VAL A 20 10.14 -3.16 -7.07
CA VAL A 20 10.15 -3.64 -5.68
C VAL A 20 9.81 -2.50 -4.72
N SER A 21 10.38 -1.31 -4.92
CA SER A 21 10.10 -0.13 -4.10
C SER A 21 8.62 0.26 -4.14
N ALA A 22 8.00 0.26 -5.32
CA ALA A 22 6.59 0.53 -5.49
C ALA A 22 5.71 -0.50 -4.75
N VAL A 23 6.05 -1.79 -4.85
CA VAL A 23 5.36 -2.86 -4.11
C VAL A 23 5.44 -2.62 -2.60
N VAL A 24 6.60 -2.27 -2.07
CA VAL A 24 6.77 -1.98 -0.63
C VAL A 24 5.92 -0.79 -0.19
N ILE A 25 5.87 0.28 -0.98
CA ILE A 25 5.04 1.46 -0.68
C ILE A 25 3.55 1.09 -0.69
N ILE A 26 3.11 0.31 -1.68
CA ILE A 26 1.73 -0.15 -1.79
C ILE A 26 1.34 -1.01 -0.58
N ILE A 27 2.17 -1.99 -0.20
CA ILE A 27 1.91 -2.86 0.94
C ILE A 27 1.88 -2.05 2.24
N THR A 28 2.80 -1.11 2.41
CA THR A 28 2.83 -0.22 3.58
C THR A 28 1.57 0.63 3.67
N GLY A 29 1.19 1.28 2.56
CA GLY A 29 -0.04 2.08 2.49
C GLY A 29 -1.29 1.26 2.75
N ALA A 30 -1.38 0.06 2.16
CA ALA A 30 -2.47 -0.88 2.39
C ALA A 30 -2.54 -1.28 3.87
N SER A 31 -1.41 -1.60 4.50
CA SER A 31 -1.34 -1.98 5.91
C SER A 31 -1.89 -0.87 6.82
N ILE A 32 -1.50 0.38 6.55
CA ILE A 32 -2.00 1.55 7.29
C ILE A 32 -3.51 1.72 7.06
N TYR A 33 -3.97 1.63 5.80
CA TYR A 33 -5.38 1.77 5.46
C TYR A 33 -6.25 0.70 6.11
N THR A 34 -5.81 -0.56 6.14
CA THR A 34 -6.57 -1.64 6.76
C THR A 34 -6.56 -1.54 8.29
N SER A 35 -5.44 -1.11 8.88
CA SER A 35 -5.30 -1.04 10.34
C SER A 35 -5.99 0.17 10.98
N PHE A 36 -6.04 1.31 10.27
CA PHE A 36 -6.54 2.59 10.83
C PHE A 36 -7.63 3.25 9.98
N GLY A 37 -7.96 2.70 8.81
CA GLY A 37 -8.98 3.24 7.92
C GLY A 37 -10.38 2.66 8.18
N PRO A 38 -11.34 2.89 7.27
CA PRO A 38 -12.71 2.40 7.42
C PRO A 38 -12.83 0.89 7.73
N PRO A 39 -11.99 -0.02 7.17
CA PRO A 39 -12.04 -1.44 7.50
C PRO A 39 -11.72 -1.78 8.96
N SER A 40 -10.99 -0.92 9.69
CA SER A 40 -10.60 -1.22 11.08
C SER A 40 -11.78 -1.18 12.04
N LYS A 41 -12.89 -0.55 11.66
CA LYS A 41 -14.12 -0.51 12.47
C LYS A 41 -14.76 -1.88 12.64
N GLU A 42 -14.52 -2.81 11.71
CA GLU A 42 -14.98 -4.20 11.82
C GLU A 42 -14.14 -5.02 12.81
N LEU A 43 -12.99 -4.49 13.24
CA LEU A 43 -12.11 -5.05 14.27
C LEU A 43 -12.27 -4.34 15.63
N ALA A 44 -13.23 -3.42 15.75
CA ALA A 44 -13.54 -2.76 17.01
C ALA A 44 -14.00 -3.79 18.05
N ASP A 45 -13.64 -3.58 19.31
CA ASP A 45 -13.95 -4.52 20.36
C ASP A 45 -15.48 -4.64 20.52
N PRO A 46 -16.08 -5.84 20.33
CA PRO A 46 -17.51 -6.03 20.49
C PRO A 46 -18.01 -5.79 21.93
N PHE A 47 -17.11 -5.67 22.91
CA PHE A 47 -17.45 -5.37 24.29
C PHE A 47 -17.50 -3.86 24.62
N ASP A 48 -17.02 -2.96 23.74
CA ASP A 48 -17.12 -1.50 23.93
C ASP A 48 -18.58 -1.01 23.92
N ASP A 49 -19.47 -1.68 23.17
CA ASP A 49 -20.90 -1.34 23.08
C ASP A 49 -21.74 -1.87 24.26
N HIS A 50 -21.10 -2.36 25.33
CA HIS A 50 -21.75 -2.94 26.50
C HIS A 50 -21.50 -2.16 27.80
N GLU A 51 -20.97 -0.95 27.72
CA GLU A 51 -20.70 -0.06 28.87
C GLU A 51 -21.93 0.75 29.36
N ASP A 52 -23.15 0.22 29.18
CA ASP A 52 -24.39 0.74 29.82
C ASP A 52 -24.59 0.18 31.24
#